data_AF-A0A7S0M5T5-F1
#
_entry.id   AF-A0A7S0M5T5-F1
#
_cell.length_a   1.000
_cell.length_b   1.000
_cell.length_c   1.000
_cell.angle_alpha   90.00
_cell.angle_beta   90.00
_cell.angle_gamma   90.00
#
_symmetry.space_group_name_H-M   'P 1'
#
loop_
_entity.id
_entity.type
_entity.pdbx_description
1 polymer ?
#
loop_
_entity_poly.entity_id
_entity_poly.type
_entity_poly.pdbx_seq_one_letter_code
_entity_poly.pdbx_strand_id
1 'polypeptide(L)'
;ARSADFAIGEFRLLRRLMSVHGRYSNLRTAELVKYILYKNCCFCAPQLVYAGYSMFSGQSIQHSWIILWYNILFTGLPPLLLANFDCDVPEEVIAAHPEIYSAPDRVAAMGGRAVLLGQLNGLWQGAVITVGTLMAMADFPSDSAAGYAEDGAF
;
A
#
# COMPACT_ATOMS: atom_id res chain seq x y z
N ALA A 1 -30.41 -22.97 -0.33
CA ALA A 1 -28.99 -23.19 -0.01
C ALA A 1 -28.08 -23.06 -1.23
N ARG A 2 -28.42 -23.60 -2.40
CA ARG A 2 -27.53 -23.64 -3.58
C ARG A 2 -27.17 -22.27 -4.21
N SER A 3 -27.75 -21.17 -3.72
CA SER A 3 -27.52 -19.80 -4.18
C SER A 3 -27.18 -18.82 -3.04
N ALA A 4 -26.82 -19.32 -1.85
CA ALA A 4 -26.42 -18.49 -0.71
C ALA A 4 -24.89 -18.48 -0.58
N ASP A 5 -24.28 -17.32 -0.31
CA ASP A 5 -22.82 -17.19 -0.10
C ASP A 5 -22.34 -17.99 1.13
N PHE A 6 -23.22 -18.16 2.12
CA PHE A 6 -22.98 -18.98 3.31
C PHE A 6 -24.17 -19.92 3.57
N ALA A 7 -23.87 -21.20 3.80
CA ALA A 7 -24.85 -22.19 4.25
C ALA A 7 -24.60 -22.52 5.73
N ILE A 8 -25.56 -22.18 6.59
CA ILE A 8 -25.44 -22.30 8.05
C ILE A 8 -26.50 -23.31 8.53
N GLY A 9 -26.11 -24.24 9.41
CA GLY A 9 -26.99 -25.30 9.91
C GLY A 9 -28.05 -24.83 10.93
N GLU A 10 -27.73 -23.83 11.76
CA GLU A 10 -28.63 -23.28 12.78
C GLU A 10 -28.55 -21.75 12.81
N PHE A 11 -29.68 -21.09 13.10
CA PHE A 11 -29.73 -19.62 13.16
C PHE A 11 -28.80 -19.01 14.24
N ARG A 12 -28.54 -19.74 15.33
CA ARG A 12 -27.63 -19.27 16.41
C ARG A 12 -26.19 -19.06 15.93
N LEU A 13 -25.74 -19.80 14.92
CA LEU A 13 -24.40 -19.65 14.33
C LEU A 13 -24.24 -18.35 13.53
N LEU A 14 -25.35 -17.79 13.02
CA LEU A 14 -25.35 -16.53 12.28
C LEU A 14 -24.82 -15.37 13.14
N ARG A 15 -25.14 -15.36 14.45
CA ARG A 15 -24.66 -14.34 15.38
C ARG A 15 -23.13 -14.33 15.44
N ARG A 16 -22.49 -15.50 15.60
CA ARG A 16 -21.02 -15.62 15.66
C ARG A 16 -20.37 -15.32 14.31
N LEU A 17 -20.99 -15.76 13.22
CA LEU A 17 -20.51 -15.48 11.87
C LEU A 17 -20.46 -13.97 11.60
N MET A 18 -21.57 -13.25 11.81
CA MET A 18 -21.62 -11.81 11.50
C MET A 18 -20.80 -10.96 12.47
N SER A 19 -20.87 -11.23 13.78
CA SER A 19 -20.19 -10.40 14.79
C SER A 19 -18.67 -10.55 14.74
N VAL A 20 -18.15 -11.78 14.75
CA VAL A 20 -16.72 -12.06 14.81
C VAL A 20 -16.11 -11.97 13.41
N HIS A 21 -16.56 -12.85 12.50
CA HIS A 21 -15.93 -12.98 11.19
C HIS A 21 -16.24 -11.79 10.29
N GLY A 22 -17.46 -11.24 10.39
CA GLY A 22 -17.84 -10.02 9.68
C GLY A 22 -17.00 -8.82 10.11
N ARG A 23 -16.75 -8.64 11.42
CA ARG A 23 -15.89 -7.56 11.92
C ARG A 23 -14.44 -7.71 11.45
N TYR A 24 -13.83 -8.88 11.64
CA TYR A 24 -12.44 -9.12 11.22
C TYR A 24 -12.25 -8.94 9.72
N SER A 25 -13.15 -9.50 8.90
CA SER A 25 -13.10 -9.35 7.45
C SER A 25 -13.16 -7.88 7.05
N ASN A 26 -14.08 -7.11 7.65
CA ASN A 26 -14.24 -5.69 7.33
C ASN A 26 -13.01 -4.85 7.74
N LEU A 27 -12.46 -5.03 8.95
CA LEU A 27 -11.22 -4.32 9.36
C LEU A 27 -10.03 -4.67 8.46
N ARG A 28 -9.80 -5.96 8.20
CA ARG A 28 -8.67 -6.41 7.38
C ARG A 28 -8.77 -5.90 5.96
N THR A 29 -9.95 -6.00 5.33
CA THR A 29 -10.18 -5.43 4.00
C THR A 29 -9.99 -3.92 4.01
N ALA A 30 -10.47 -3.22 5.04
CA ALA A 30 -10.34 -1.78 5.15
C ALA A 30 -8.88 -1.30 5.20
N GLU A 31 -8.05 -1.97 6.00
CA GLU A 31 -6.62 -1.67 6.11
C GLU A 31 -5.86 -2.03 4.83
N LEU A 32 -6.20 -3.18 4.24
CA LEU A 32 -5.59 -3.62 3.00
C LEU A 32 -5.86 -2.64 1.86
N VAL A 33 -7.10 -2.16 1.71
CA VAL A 33 -7.46 -1.19 0.66
C VAL A 33 -6.70 0.12 0.84
N LYS A 34 -6.64 0.65 2.08
CA LYS A 34 -5.86 1.87 2.37
C LYS A 34 -4.39 1.71 2.00
N TYR A 35 -3.81 0.58 2.37
CA TYR A 35 -2.42 0.26 2.10
C TYR A 35 -2.14 0.12 0.59
N ILE A 36 -3.01 -0.57 -0.16
CA ILE A 36 -2.88 -0.74 -1.62
C ILE A 36 -2.98 0.62 -2.32
N LEU A 37 -3.91 1.48 -1.91
CA LEU A 37 -3.99 2.82 -2.48
C LEU A 37 -2.71 3.62 -2.20
N TYR A 38 -2.18 3.53 -0.98
CA TYR A 38 -0.99 4.28 -0.56
C TYR A 38 0.26 3.89 -1.33
N LYS A 39 0.54 2.59 -1.41
CA LYS A 39 1.73 2.10 -2.08
C LYS A 39 1.72 2.43 -3.58
N ASN A 40 0.55 2.40 -4.24
CA ASN A 40 0.45 2.66 -5.67
C ASN A 40 0.70 4.16 -5.95
N CYS A 41 0.16 5.05 -5.12
CA CYS A 41 0.47 6.47 -5.20
C CYS A 41 1.96 6.76 -4.99
N CYS A 42 2.58 6.16 -3.97
CA CYS A 42 4.02 6.31 -3.72
C CYS A 42 4.86 5.79 -4.89
N PHE A 43 4.45 4.67 -5.50
CA PHE A 43 5.14 4.09 -6.66
C PHE A 43 5.05 4.98 -7.91
N CYS A 44 3.92 5.65 -8.11
CA CYS A 44 3.71 6.56 -9.22
C CYS A 44 4.41 7.92 -9.07
N ALA A 45 4.69 8.38 -7.84
CA ALA A 45 5.23 9.72 -7.61
C ALA A 45 6.59 9.98 -8.31
N PRO A 46 7.60 9.12 -8.15
CA PRO A 46 8.90 9.32 -8.80
C PRO A 46 8.81 9.22 -10.32
N GLN A 47 7.96 8.31 -10.83
CA GLN A 47 7.74 8.13 -12.26
C GLN A 47 7.11 9.40 -12.88
N LEU A 48 6.17 10.04 -12.19
CA LEU A 48 5.53 11.27 -12.65
C LEU A 48 6.53 12.43 -12.74
N VAL A 49 7.41 12.56 -11.74
CA VAL A 49 8.45 13.61 -11.71
C VAL A 49 9.49 13.38 -12.81
N TYR A 50 9.93 12.14 -12.97
CA TYR A 50 10.88 11.77 -14.03
C TYR A 50 10.29 11.93 -15.43
N ALA A 51 9.00 11.64 -15.62
CA ALA A 51 8.31 11.90 -16.88
C ALA A 51 8.31 13.40 -17.22
N GLY A 52 8.15 14.28 -16.22
CA GLY A 52 8.30 15.72 -16.40
C GLY A 52 9.73 16.13 -16.80
N TYR A 53 10.75 15.56 -16.16
CA TYR A 53 12.16 15.83 -16.48
C TYR A 53 12.54 15.37 -17.89
N SER A 54 12.04 14.22 -18.33
CA SER A 54 12.36 13.62 -19.63
C SER A 54 11.45 14.10 -20.78
N MET A 55 10.71 15.20 -20.59
CA MET A 55 9.74 15.75 -21.56
C MET A 55 8.73 14.70 -22.07
N PHE A 56 8.28 13.80 -21.20
CA PHE A 56 7.35 12.72 -21.52
C PHE A 56 7.83 11.78 -22.64
N SER A 57 9.14 11.54 -22.75
CA SER A 57 9.73 10.62 -23.73
C SER A 57 9.33 9.14 -23.59
N GLY A 58 8.54 8.81 -22.56
CA GLY A 58 8.05 7.44 -22.29
C GLY A 58 9.08 6.55 -21.58
N GLN A 59 10.23 7.09 -21.19
CA GLN A 59 11.24 6.35 -20.44
C GLN A 59 10.83 6.15 -18.99
N SER A 60 10.95 4.92 -18.51
CA SER A 60 10.68 4.57 -17.11
C SER A 60 11.96 4.69 -16.29
N ILE A 61 11.88 5.35 -15.12
CA ILE A 61 12.99 5.35 -14.16
C ILE A 61 13.11 4.00 -13.45
N GLN A 62 12.02 3.22 -13.42
CA GLN A 62 11.95 1.92 -12.78
C GLN A 62 12.18 0.80 -13.80
N HIS A 63 13.08 -0.12 -13.49
CA HIS A 63 13.28 -1.34 -14.26
C HIS A 63 12.17 -2.37 -14.03
N SER A 64 11.89 -3.20 -15.04
CA SER A 64 10.84 -4.22 -15.02
C SER A 64 10.95 -5.21 -13.85
N TRP A 65 12.16 -5.56 -13.43
CA TRP A 65 12.37 -6.43 -12.28
C TRP A 65 11.99 -5.76 -10.95
N ILE A 66 12.26 -4.46 -10.78
CA ILE A 66 11.85 -3.70 -9.59
C ILE A 66 10.32 -3.67 -9.51
N ILE A 67 9.63 -3.44 -10.64
CA ILE A 67 8.17 -3.44 -10.72
C ILE A 67 7.61 -4.81 -10.28
N LEU A 68 8.22 -5.90 -10.75
CA LEU A 68 7.82 -7.26 -10.40
C LEU A 68 7.98 -7.52 -8.89
N TRP A 69 9.18 -7.29 -8.35
CA TRP A 69 9.47 -7.53 -6.94
C TRP A 69 8.65 -6.63 -6.02
N TYR A 70 8.40 -5.38 -6.43
CA TYR A 70 7.55 -4.48 -5.69
C TYR A 70 6.12 -5.02 -5.55
N ASN A 71 5.55 -5.57 -6.63
CA ASN A 71 4.24 -6.18 -6.56
C ASN A 71 4.23 -7.47 -5.74
N ILE A 72 5.24 -8.31 -5.85
CA ILE A 72 5.28 -9.56 -5.06
C ILE A 72 5.42 -9.25 -3.56
N LEU A 73 6.39 -8.42 -3.20
CA LEU A 73 6.70 -8.11 -1.81
C LEU A 73 5.67 -7.19 -1.17
N PHE A 74 5.12 -6.20 -1.88
CA PHE A 74 4.18 -5.25 -1.30
C PHE A 74 2.73 -5.48 -1.73
N THR A 75 2.42 -6.32 -2.72
CA THR A 75 1.02 -6.75 -2.99
C THR A 75 0.74 -8.11 -2.38
N GLY A 76 1.70 -9.02 -2.33
CA GLY A 76 1.51 -10.38 -1.81
C GLY A 76 1.72 -10.49 -0.31
N LEU A 77 2.79 -9.90 0.22
CA LEU A 77 3.18 -10.10 1.62
C LEU A 77 2.24 -9.41 2.65
N PRO A 78 1.76 -8.17 2.45
CA PRO A 78 0.92 -7.50 3.43
C PRO A 78 -0.43 -8.18 3.66
N PRO A 79 -1.18 -8.64 2.63
CA PRO A 79 -2.38 -9.46 2.86
C PRO A 79 -2.08 -10.74 3.63
N LEU A 80 -0.94 -11.40 3.37
CA LEU A 80 -0.56 -12.63 4.09
C LEU A 80 -0.27 -12.36 5.57
N LEU A 81 0.47 -11.29 5.87
CA LEU A 81 0.75 -10.89 7.25
C LEU A 81 -0.53 -10.46 7.97
N LEU A 82 -1.36 -9.61 7.35
CA LEU A 82 -2.61 -9.15 7.93
C LEU A 82 -3.59 -10.30 8.16
N ALA A 83 -3.64 -11.28 7.24
CA ALA A 83 -4.49 -12.46 7.39
C ALA A 83 -4.06 -13.36 8.56
N ASN A 84 -2.76 -13.45 8.84
CA ASN A 84 -2.23 -14.35 9.87
C ASN A 84 -2.13 -13.71 11.26
N PHE A 85 -1.88 -12.40 11.35
CA PHE A 85 -1.50 -11.75 12.60
C PHE A 85 -2.50 -10.68 13.10
N ASP A 86 -3.43 -10.21 12.25
CA ASP A 86 -4.31 -9.10 12.64
C ASP A 86 -5.57 -9.61 13.37
N CYS A 87 -5.52 -9.54 14.70
CA CYS A 87 -6.63 -9.78 15.62
C CYS A 87 -6.78 -8.54 16.51
N ASP A 88 -7.77 -7.69 16.21
CA ASP A 88 -8.00 -6.43 16.94
C ASP A 88 -8.55 -6.66 18.35
N VAL A 89 -9.48 -7.60 18.50
CA VAL A 89 -10.11 -7.99 19.76
C VAL A 89 -10.27 -9.51 19.75
N PRO A 90 -10.01 -10.25 20.84
CA PRO A 90 -10.20 -11.70 20.87
C PRO A 90 -11.67 -12.09 20.63
N GLU A 91 -11.87 -13.23 19.95
CA GLU A 91 -13.19 -13.70 19.50
C GLU A 91 -14.20 -13.83 20.65
N GLU A 92 -13.75 -14.29 21.81
CA GLU A 92 -14.58 -14.49 23.01
C GLU A 92 -15.22 -13.18 23.49
N VAL A 93 -14.47 -12.08 23.44
CA VAL A 93 -14.94 -10.76 23.87
C VAL A 93 -15.95 -10.20 22.87
N ILE A 94 -15.73 -10.38 21.57
CA ILE A 94 -16.67 -9.95 20.53
C ILE A 94 -17.98 -10.74 20.61
N ALA A 95 -17.91 -12.05 20.90
CA ALA A 95 -19.09 -12.89 21.03
C ALA A 95 -19.93 -12.53 22.28
N ALA A 96 -19.26 -12.18 23.39
CA ALA A 96 -19.90 -11.76 24.64
C ALA A 96 -20.53 -10.37 24.54
N HIS A 97 -19.88 -9.42 23.86
CA HIS A 97 -20.31 -8.03 23.76
C HIS A 97 -20.56 -7.59 22.29
N PRO A 98 -21.73 -7.92 21.72
CA PRO A 98 -22.05 -7.58 20.33
C PRO A 98 -22.17 -6.06 20.07
N GLU A 99 -22.27 -5.23 21.11
CA GLU A 99 -22.30 -3.76 21.03
C GLU A 99 -21.00 -3.19 20.44
N ILE A 100 -19.89 -3.91 20.57
CA ILE A 100 -18.57 -3.55 20.02
C ILE A 100 -18.58 -3.59 18.48
N TYR A 101 -19.61 -4.16 17.85
CA TYR A 101 -19.74 -4.19 16.39
C TYR A 101 -19.98 -2.81 15.75
N SER A 102 -20.32 -1.77 16.52
CA SER A 102 -20.41 -0.40 16.01
C SER A 102 -19.20 -0.04 15.15
N ALA A 103 -19.43 0.66 14.03
CA ALA A 103 -18.44 0.92 12.98
C ALA A 103 -17.05 1.19 13.59
N PRO A 104 -16.05 0.31 13.35
CA PRO A 104 -14.73 0.45 13.96
C PRO A 104 -14.13 1.80 13.54
N ASP A 105 -13.48 2.51 14.46
CA ASP A 105 -12.82 3.80 14.17
C ASP A 105 -11.88 3.71 12.97
N ARG A 106 -11.25 2.54 12.77
CA ARG A 106 -10.40 2.23 11.61
C ARG A 106 -11.18 2.23 10.29
N VAL A 107 -12.40 1.74 10.26
CA VAL A 107 -13.29 1.78 9.07
C VAL A 107 -13.82 3.21 8.86
N ALA A 108 -14.20 3.90 9.93
CA ALA A 108 -14.62 5.31 9.87
C ALA A 108 -13.49 6.23 9.34
N ALA A 109 -12.25 5.93 9.70
CA ALA A 109 -11.05 6.59 9.19
C ALA A 109 -10.74 6.27 7.71
N MET A 110 -11.60 5.51 7.00
CA MET A 110 -11.54 5.34 5.55
C MET A 110 -12.29 6.43 4.79
N GLY A 111 -12.62 7.55 5.43
CA GLY A 111 -13.15 8.72 4.73
C GLY A 111 -12.27 9.08 3.54
N GLY A 112 -12.86 9.18 2.35
CA GLY A 112 -12.11 9.39 1.10
C GLY A 112 -11.19 10.62 1.15
N ARG A 113 -11.59 11.66 1.90
CA ARG A 113 -10.76 12.85 2.15
C ARG A 113 -9.48 12.54 2.93
N ALA A 114 -9.56 11.74 3.99
CA ALA A 114 -8.39 11.39 4.80
C ALA A 114 -7.41 10.53 3.99
N VAL A 115 -7.93 9.58 3.22
CA VAL A 115 -7.13 8.77 2.30
C VAL A 115 -6.45 9.65 1.25
N LEU A 116 -7.21 10.51 0.57
CA LEU A 116 -6.69 11.42 -0.47
C LEU A 116 -5.64 12.39 0.08
N LEU A 117 -5.87 13.02 1.23
CA LEU A 117 -4.91 13.93 1.85
C LEU A 117 -3.61 13.20 2.23
N GLY A 118 -3.72 11.98 2.75
CA GLY A 118 -2.55 11.12 2.98
C GLY A 118 -1.78 10.81 1.70
N GLN A 119 -2.47 10.48 0.60
CA GLN A 119 -1.82 10.22 -0.69
C GLN A 119 -1.16 11.45 -1.26
N LEU A 120 -1.80 12.61 -1.19
CA LEU A 120 -1.25 13.86 -1.70
C LEU A 120 0.00 14.27 -0.92
N ASN A 121 0.02 14.07 0.39
CA ASN A 121 1.22 14.30 1.20
C ASN A 121 2.36 13.33 0.82
N GLY A 122 2.06 12.05 0.58
CA GLY A 122 3.05 11.08 0.11
C GLY A 122 3.61 11.41 -1.28
N LEU A 123 2.74 11.81 -2.20
CA LEU A 123 3.13 12.29 -3.54
C LEU A 123 4.03 13.52 -3.46
N TRP A 124 3.69 14.47 -2.59
CA TRP A 124 4.49 15.68 -2.35
C TRP A 124 5.89 15.33 -1.83
N GLN A 125 5.99 14.50 -0.79
CA GLN A 125 7.28 14.09 -0.23
C GLN A 125 8.13 13.31 -1.25
N GLY A 126 7.52 12.39 -2.00
CA GLY A 126 8.20 11.64 -3.06
C GLY A 126 8.70 12.55 -4.19
N ALA A 127 7.95 13.59 -4.52
CA ALA A 127 8.37 14.57 -5.51
C ALA A 127 9.56 15.40 -5.04
N VAL A 128 9.54 15.89 -3.80
CA VAL A 128 10.65 16.66 -3.21
C VAL A 128 11.94 15.83 -3.18
N ILE A 129 11.87 14.56 -2.77
CA ILE A 129 13.04 13.67 -2.73
C ILE A 129 13.59 13.47 -4.14
N THR A 130 12.72 13.20 -5.11
CA THR A 130 13.16 12.92 -6.49
C THR A 130 13.81 14.16 -7.13
N VAL A 131 13.21 15.34 -6.93
CA VAL A 131 13.79 16.61 -7.40
C VAL A 131 15.13 16.88 -6.73
N GLY A 132 15.24 16.65 -5.42
CA GLY A 132 16.50 16.80 -4.68
C GLY A 132 17.61 15.90 -5.21
N THR A 133 17.30 14.63 -5.49
CA THR A 133 18.26 13.69 -6.10
C THR A 133 18.68 14.12 -7.50
N LEU A 134 17.74 14.62 -8.32
CA LEU A 134 18.04 15.10 -9.67
C LEU A 134 18.96 16.34 -9.66
N MET A 135 18.72 17.28 -8.74
CA MET A 135 19.61 18.44 -8.57
C MET A 135 20.99 18.03 -8.07
N ALA A 136 21.07 17.13 -7.08
CA ALA A 136 22.34 16.61 -6.60
C ALA A 136 23.14 15.88 -7.70
N MET A 137 22.46 15.15 -8.60
CA MET A 137 23.10 14.53 -9.76
C MET A 137 23.55 15.56 -10.80
N ALA A 138 22.87 16.68 -10.94
CA ALA A 138 23.27 17.77 -11.84
C ALA A 138 24.53 18.51 -11.34
N ASP A 139 24.76 18.54 -10.03
CA ASP A 139 25.93 19.17 -9.39
C ASP A 139 27.17 18.26 -9.35
N PHE A 140 27.07 16.99 -9.78
CA PHE A 140 28.25 16.12 -9.87
C PHE A 140 29.20 16.60 -10.97
N PRO A 141 30.47 16.94 -10.65
CA PRO A 141 31.44 17.40 -11.63
C PRO A 141 31.71 16.29 -12.67
N SER A 142 31.49 16.59 -13.94
CA SER A 142 31.80 15.71 -15.08
C SER A 142 33.27 15.28 -15.15
N ASP A 143 34.16 15.98 -14.44
CA ASP A 143 35.61 15.74 -14.45
C ASP A 143 36.03 14.46 -13.71
N SER A 144 35.21 13.98 -12.77
CA SER A 144 35.52 12.74 -12.02
C SER A 144 35.22 11.47 -12.81
N ALA A 145 34.37 11.53 -13.84
CA ALA A 145 34.04 10.39 -14.70
C ALA A 145 35.10 10.14 -15.79
N ALA A 146 35.85 11.18 -16.21
CA ALA A 146 36.92 11.06 -17.17
C ALA A 146 38.16 10.31 -16.61
N GLY A 147 38.45 10.47 -15.31
CA GLY A 147 39.58 9.80 -14.65
C GLY A 147 39.46 8.27 -14.59
N TYR A 148 38.24 7.72 -14.48
CA TYR A 148 38.03 6.27 -14.47
C TYR A 148 38.09 5.63 -15.87
N ALA A 149 37.94 6.41 -16.93
CA ALA A 149 38.03 5.92 -18.31
C ALA A 149 39.48 5.80 -18.78
N GLU A 150 40.40 6.61 -18.25
CA GLU A 150 41.84 6.53 -18.57
C GLU A 150 42.58 5.44 -17.77
N ASP A 151 42.18 5.15 -16.52
CA ASP A 151 42.82 4.13 -15.68
C ASP A 151 42.34 2.68 -15.95
N GLY A 152 41.30 2.49 -16.78
CA GLY A 152 40.72 1.19 -17.13
C GLY A 152 41.23 0.55 -18.42
N ALA A 153 42.20 1.17 -19.10
CA ALA A 153 42.79 0.65 -20.34
C ALA A 153 44.09 -0.13 -20.04
N PHE A 154 43.95 -1.38 -19.61
CA PHE A 154 44.98 -2.42 -19.67
C PHE A 154 44.38 -3.74 -20.14
#